data_AF-F6GF36-F1
#
_entry.id   AF-F6GF36-F1
#
_cell.length_a   1.000
_cell.length_b   1.000
_cell.length_c   1.000
_cell.angle_alpha   90.00
_cell.angle_beta   90.00
_cell.angle_gamma   90.00
#
_symmetry.space_group_name_H-M   'P 1'
#
loop_
_entity.id
_entity.type
_entity.pdbx_description
1 polymer ?
#
loop_
_entity_poly.entity_id
_entity_poly.type
_entity_poly.pdbx_seq_one_letter_code
_entity_poly.pdbx_strand_id
1 'polypeptide(L)'
;MENKNLHNIKETGFKVPQNYFEALEDTILNEVKLKSIVSESGLKAPKGYLDNFNVSVKEETKVISIFNKKNIIFVSSIAAAIILFFSLNIFNTSTTTLDDIDTASVDDYILNETEISELTTLFQDSDLSEAQFIDYTLSDEALDSFIEDLDDLYSE
;
A
#
# COMPACT_ATOMS: atom_id res chain seq x y z
N MET A 1 -8.33 -10.96 -22.02
CA MET A 1 -7.28 -11.73 -22.70
C MET A 1 -6.25 -10.72 -23.19
N GLU A 2 -5.04 -10.78 -22.65
CA GLU A 2 -3.96 -9.85 -22.94
C GLU A 2 -3.35 -10.18 -24.32
N ASN A 3 -3.21 -9.19 -25.19
CA ASN A 3 -2.60 -9.33 -26.51
C ASN A 3 -1.09 -9.54 -26.34
N LYS A 4 -0.65 -10.80 -26.24
CA LYS A 4 0.77 -11.13 -26.29
C LYS A 4 1.33 -10.69 -27.65
N ASN A 5 2.47 -10.00 -27.64
CA ASN A 5 3.14 -9.43 -28.82
C ASN A 5 3.57 -10.51 -29.82
N LEU A 6 2.64 -10.98 -30.66
CA LEU A 6 2.81 -12.07 -31.64
C LEU A 6 3.87 -11.79 -32.71
N HIS A 7 4.18 -10.50 -32.95
CA HIS A 7 5.09 -10.06 -34.00
C HIS A 7 6.59 -10.28 -33.71
N ASN A 8 6.95 -10.73 -32.50
CA ASN A 8 8.34 -11.00 -32.11
C ASN A 8 8.65 -12.51 -31.92
N ILE A 9 7.72 -13.39 -32.28
CA ILE A 9 7.87 -14.84 -32.12
C ILE A 9 8.57 -15.40 -33.36
N LYS A 10 9.89 -15.65 -33.27
CA LYS A 10 10.70 -16.17 -34.38
C LYS A 10 10.49 -17.65 -34.68
N GLU A 11 10.07 -18.42 -33.67
CA GLU A 11 9.72 -19.84 -33.83
C GLU A 11 8.38 -20.10 -33.16
N THR A 12 7.44 -20.67 -33.91
CA THR A 12 6.03 -20.86 -33.49
C THR A 12 5.87 -21.89 -32.36
N GLY A 13 6.95 -22.52 -31.90
CA GLY A 13 6.94 -23.58 -30.89
C GLY A 13 6.42 -24.93 -31.42
N PHE A 14 5.82 -24.96 -32.61
CA PHE A 14 5.32 -26.17 -33.24
C PHE A 14 6.41 -26.77 -34.14
N LYS A 15 6.83 -27.98 -33.82
CA LYS A 15 7.75 -28.78 -34.64
C LYS A 15 6.98 -29.93 -35.27
N VAL A 16 7.14 -30.10 -36.58
CA VAL A 16 6.65 -31.31 -37.25
C VAL A 16 7.63 -32.46 -37.06
N PRO A 17 7.17 -33.72 -37.09
CA PRO A 17 8.05 -34.87 -37.08
C PRO A 17 9.06 -34.83 -38.24
N GLN A 18 10.22 -35.45 -38.01
CA GLN A 18 11.22 -35.66 -39.05
C GLN A 18 10.56 -36.35 -40.27
N ASN A 19 10.80 -35.82 -41.46
CA ASN A 19 10.31 -36.35 -42.74
C ASN A 19 8.78 -36.32 -42.94
N TYR A 20 8.03 -35.53 -42.17
CA TYR A 20 6.55 -35.41 -42.29
C TYR A 20 6.06 -35.10 -43.71
N PHE A 21 6.78 -34.25 -44.45
CA PHE A 21 6.38 -33.82 -45.79
C PHE A 21 6.89 -34.72 -46.92
N GLU A 22 7.85 -35.61 -46.66
CA GLU A 22 8.48 -36.42 -47.71
C GLU A 22 7.52 -37.42 -48.36
N ALA A 23 6.56 -37.93 -47.60
CA ALA A 23 5.55 -38.89 -48.08
C ALA A 23 4.14 -38.29 -48.23
N LEU A 24 3.99 -36.98 -48.03
CA LEU A 24 2.67 -36.34 -48.00
C LEU A 24 1.97 -36.43 -49.37
N GLU A 25 2.70 -36.16 -50.45
CA GLU A 25 2.17 -36.19 -51.82
C GLU A 25 1.67 -37.60 -52.19
N ASP A 26 2.50 -38.61 -51.97
CA ASP A 26 2.16 -40.01 -52.23
C ASP A 26 0.96 -40.47 -51.39
N THR A 27 0.90 -40.03 -50.12
CA THR A 27 -0.22 -40.36 -49.22
C THR A 27 -1.53 -39.78 -49.73
N ILE A 28 -1.55 -38.50 -50.12
CA ILE A 28 -2.74 -37.83 -50.65
C ILE A 28 -3.18 -38.47 -51.96
N LEU A 29 -2.25 -38.74 -52.89
CA LEU A 29 -2.55 -39.38 -54.17
C LEU A 29 -3.12 -40.79 -54.00
N ASN A 30 -2.55 -41.58 -53.07
CA ASN A 30 -3.05 -42.91 -52.77
C ASN A 30 -4.43 -42.85 -52.10
N GLU A 31 -4.68 -41.91 -51.19
CA GLU A 31 -5.99 -41.74 -50.56
C GLU A 31 -7.07 -41.40 -51.60
N VAL A 32 -6.78 -40.48 -52.53
CA VAL A 32 -7.70 -40.11 -53.62
C VAL A 32 -7.99 -41.32 -54.53
N LYS A 33 -6.98 -42.10 -54.89
CA LYS A 33 -7.15 -43.34 -55.67
C LYS A 33 -7.95 -44.39 -54.93
N LEU A 34 -7.73 -44.55 -53.62
CA LEU A 34 -8.49 -45.50 -52.81
C LEU A 34 -9.96 -45.09 -52.70
N LYS A 35 -10.24 -43.80 -52.54
CA LYS A 35 -11.60 -43.27 -52.40
C LYS A 35 -12.42 -43.36 -53.70
N SER A 36 -11.78 -43.41 -54.86
CA SER A 36 -12.46 -43.65 -56.14
C SER A 36 -12.82 -45.12 -56.36
N ILE A 37 -12.10 -46.04 -55.69
CA ILE A 37 -12.34 -47.49 -55.76
C ILE A 37 -13.31 -47.95 -54.66
N VAL A 38 -13.23 -47.35 -53.47
CA VAL A 38 -14.03 -47.70 -52.29
C VAL A 38 -14.79 -46.47 -51.82
N SER A 39 -16.11 -46.48 -51.99
CA SER A 39 -16.97 -45.33 -51.66
C SER A 39 -17.38 -45.27 -50.19
N GLU A 40 -17.31 -46.38 -49.47
CA GLU A 40 -17.76 -46.49 -48.07
C GLU A 40 -16.64 -47.00 -47.17
N SER A 41 -16.53 -46.44 -45.96
CA SER A 41 -15.66 -46.99 -44.92
C SER A 41 -16.02 -48.45 -44.66
N GLY A 42 -15.04 -49.35 -44.77
CA GLY A 42 -15.21 -50.77 -44.44
C GLY A 42 -15.49 -51.03 -42.95
N LEU A 43 -15.33 -50.01 -42.11
CA LEU A 43 -15.62 -50.06 -40.69
C LEU A 43 -16.99 -49.42 -40.44
N LYS A 44 -18.01 -50.25 -40.25
CA LYS A 44 -19.31 -49.83 -39.73
C LYS A 44 -19.38 -50.16 -38.25
N ALA A 45 -19.82 -49.20 -37.44
CA ALA A 45 -20.11 -49.48 -36.04
C ALA A 45 -21.20 -50.57 -35.95
N PRO A 46 -21.13 -51.50 -34.99
CA PRO A 46 -22.20 -52.46 -34.75
C PRO A 46 -23.55 -51.77 -34.56
N LYS A 47 -24.63 -52.44 -34.96
CA LYS A 47 -26.00 -51.94 -34.71
C LYS A 47 -26.17 -51.68 -33.21
N GLY A 48 -26.57 -50.46 -32.87
CA GLY A 48 -26.82 -50.02 -31.50
C GLY A 48 -25.60 -49.61 -30.67
N TYR A 49 -24.41 -49.56 -31.27
CA TYR A 49 -23.18 -49.20 -30.53
C TYR A 49 -23.23 -47.81 -29.88
N LEU A 50 -23.91 -46.85 -30.52
CA LEU A 50 -24.02 -45.47 -30.02
C LEU A 50 -25.36 -45.17 -29.35
N ASP A 51 -26.28 -46.13 -29.25
CA ASP A 51 -27.64 -45.87 -28.76
C ASP A 51 -27.65 -45.44 -27.28
N ASN A 52 -26.66 -45.89 -26.50
CA ASN A 52 -26.48 -45.53 -25.09
C ASN A 52 -25.34 -44.53 -24.88
N PHE A 53 -24.78 -43.96 -25.95
CA PHE A 53 -23.71 -42.98 -25.84
C PHE A 53 -24.30 -41.62 -25.44
N ASN A 54 -24.21 -41.29 -24.16
CA ASN A 54 -24.61 -39.98 -23.64
C ASN A 54 -23.41 -39.32 -22.97
N VAL A 55 -22.94 -38.20 -23.53
CA VAL A 55 -21.90 -37.37 -22.92
C VAL A 55 -22.59 -36.23 -22.21
N SER A 56 -22.51 -36.23 -20.87
CA SER A 56 -22.89 -35.08 -20.07
C SER A 56 -21.88 -33.96 -20.31
N VAL A 57 -22.17 -33.06 -21.25
CA VAL A 57 -21.43 -31.80 -21.36
C VAL A 57 -21.70 -31.03 -20.07
N LYS A 58 -20.69 -30.91 -19.21
CA LYS A 58 -20.79 -30.04 -18.03
C LYS A 58 -21.02 -28.62 -18.56
N GLU A 59 -22.15 -28.02 -18.20
CA GLU A 59 -22.37 -26.61 -18.48
C GLU A 59 -21.21 -25.81 -17.89
N GLU A 60 -20.69 -24.88 -18.69
CA GLU A 60 -19.58 -24.04 -18.26
C GLU A 60 -20.01 -23.30 -16.98
N THR A 61 -19.24 -23.51 -15.91
CA THR A 61 -19.50 -22.85 -14.63
C THR A 61 -19.46 -21.35 -14.86
N LYS A 62 -20.56 -20.65 -14.52
CA LYS A 62 -20.65 -19.19 -14.62
C LYS A 62 -19.41 -18.55 -14.00
N VAL A 63 -18.55 -17.99 -14.83
CA VAL A 63 -17.32 -17.35 -14.39
C VAL A 63 -17.71 -16.09 -13.61
N ILE A 64 -17.65 -16.17 -12.29
CA ILE A 64 -17.90 -15.02 -11.43
C ILE A 64 -16.62 -14.19 -11.33
N SER A 65 -16.72 -12.89 -11.64
CA SER A 65 -15.61 -11.96 -11.46
C SER A 65 -15.27 -11.86 -9.97
N ILE A 66 -14.04 -12.22 -9.61
CA ILE A 66 -13.52 -12.18 -8.24
C ILE A 66 -13.35 -10.74 -7.75
N PHE A 67 -13.21 -9.80 -8.67
CA PHE A 67 -13.01 -8.38 -8.39
C PHE A 67 -14.32 -7.61 -8.56
N ASN A 68 -14.97 -7.30 -7.43
CA ASN A 68 -16.11 -6.40 -7.39
C ASN A 68 -15.64 -4.98 -7.06
N LYS A 69 -15.87 -4.02 -7.97
CA LYS A 69 -15.47 -2.61 -7.80
C LYS A 69 -15.96 -2.01 -6.48
N LYS A 70 -17.15 -2.39 -6.01
CA LYS A 70 -17.71 -1.88 -4.74
C LYS A 70 -16.88 -2.32 -3.52
N ASN A 71 -16.44 -3.57 -3.50
CA ASN A 71 -15.64 -4.11 -2.40
C ASN A 71 -14.21 -3.55 -2.44
N ILE A 72 -13.65 -3.31 -3.62
CA ILE A 72 -12.34 -2.68 -3.79
C ILE A 72 -12.34 -1.26 -3.24
N ILE A 73 -13.38 -0.46 -3.51
CA ILE A 73 -13.49 0.91 -2.99
C ILE A 73 -13.58 0.89 -1.45
N PHE A 74 -14.38 -0.02 -0.89
CA PHE A 74 -14.53 -0.14 0.56
C PHE A 74 -13.21 -0.52 1.27
N VAL A 75 -12.51 -1.53 0.75
CA VAL A 75 -11.20 -1.95 1.27
C VAL A 75 -10.14 -0.85 1.09
N SER A 76 -10.21 -0.10 0.00
CA SER A 76 -9.31 1.03 -0.26
C SER A 76 -9.47 2.15 0.78
N SER A 77 -10.68 2.44 1.24
CA SER A 77 -10.91 3.44 2.30
C SER A 77 -10.28 3.03 3.63
N ILE A 78 -10.40 1.74 4.00
CA ILE A 78 -9.78 1.21 5.22
C ILE A 78 -8.25 1.25 5.11
N ALA A 79 -7.70 0.81 3.97
CA ALA A 79 -6.26 0.85 3.74
C ALA A 79 -5.70 2.28 3.77
N ALA A 80 -6.40 3.25 3.16
CA ALA A 80 -6.02 4.66 3.21
C ALA A 80 -6.03 5.21 4.64
N ALA A 81 -7.02 4.86 5.46
CA ALA A 81 -7.07 5.25 6.86
C ALA A 81 -5.90 4.66 7.67
N ILE A 82 -5.52 3.40 7.42
CA ILE A 82 -4.36 2.77 8.07
C ILE A 82 -3.05 3.45 7.65
N ILE A 83 -2.88 3.75 6.35
CA ILE A 83 -1.72 4.48 5.86
C ILE A 83 -1.66 5.87 6.51
N LEU A 84 -2.76 6.61 6.52
CA LEU A 84 -2.86 7.91 7.17
C LEU A 84 -2.50 7.83 8.65
N PHE A 85 -3.03 6.82 9.37
CA PHE A 85 -2.77 6.59 10.79
C PHE A 85 -1.28 6.37 11.08
N PHE A 86 -0.59 5.58 10.27
CA PHE A 86 0.87 5.39 10.39
C PHE A 86 1.66 6.62 9.92
N SER A 87 1.20 7.34 8.91
CA SER A 87 1.85 8.56 8.40
C SER A 87 1.78 9.74 9.37
N LEU A 88 0.75 9.82 10.23
CA LEU A 88 0.58 10.90 11.20
C LEU A 88 1.54 10.84 12.39
N ASN A 89 2.34 9.76 12.53
CA ASN A 89 3.34 9.59 13.57
C ASN A 89 2.87 9.99 14.99
N ILE A 90 1.63 9.60 15.34
CA ILE A 90 0.96 9.93 16.61
C ILE A 90 1.69 9.35 17.84
N PHE A 91 2.61 8.41 17.64
CA PHE A 91 3.36 7.75 18.70
C PHE A 91 4.76 8.36 18.94
N ASN A 92 5.15 9.40 18.20
CA ASN A 92 6.34 10.17 18.53
C ASN A 92 6.02 11.11 19.69
N THR A 93 6.16 10.62 20.91
CA THR A 93 6.25 11.48 22.10
C THR A 93 7.67 12.04 22.15
N SER A 94 7.95 13.05 21.33
CA SER A 94 9.11 13.91 21.59
C SER A 94 8.87 14.55 22.95
N THR A 95 9.68 14.20 23.95
CA THR A 95 9.67 14.89 25.24
C THR A 95 10.20 16.29 24.98
N THR A 96 9.32 17.29 24.88
CA THR A 96 9.74 18.69 24.76
C THR A 96 10.52 19.05 26.02
N THR A 97 11.80 19.33 25.85
CA THR A 97 12.68 19.82 26.91
C THR A 97 12.85 21.32 26.79
N LEU A 98 13.31 21.97 27.86
CA LEU A 98 13.56 23.42 27.83
C LEU A 98 14.61 23.80 26.77
N ASP A 99 15.51 22.89 26.42
CA ASP A 99 16.52 23.04 25.38
C ASP A 99 15.92 23.11 23.95
N ASP A 100 14.65 22.70 23.78
CA ASP A 100 13.95 22.74 22.49
C ASP A 100 13.29 24.10 22.21
N ILE A 101 13.30 25.04 23.18
CA ILE A 101 12.73 26.38 23.01
C ILE A 101 13.76 27.27 22.30
N ASP A 102 13.38 27.89 21.19
CA ASP A 102 14.24 28.83 20.50
C ASP A 102 14.25 30.20 21.18
N THR A 103 15.37 30.92 21.06
CA THR A 103 15.52 32.24 21.69
C THR A 103 14.51 33.25 21.13
N ALA A 104 14.11 33.09 19.87
CA ALA A 104 13.12 33.97 19.25
C ALA A 104 11.73 33.85 19.90
N SER A 105 11.31 32.64 20.30
CA SER A 105 10.05 32.46 21.04
C SER A 105 10.15 32.99 22.46
N VAL A 106 11.31 32.84 23.11
CA VAL A 106 11.53 33.43 24.44
C VAL A 106 11.47 34.95 24.37
N ASP A 107 12.13 35.56 23.38
CA ASP A 107 12.11 37.00 23.17
C ASP A 107 10.69 37.53 22.93
N ASP A 108 9.91 36.84 22.08
CA ASP A 108 8.52 37.21 21.79
C ASP A 108 7.62 37.12 23.04
N TYR A 109 7.80 36.07 23.84
CA TYR A 109 7.07 35.90 25.11
C TYR A 109 7.40 37.01 26.10
N ILE A 110 8.67 37.33 26.30
CA ILE A 110 9.09 38.40 27.22
C ILE A 110 8.56 39.77 26.76
N LEU A 111 8.52 40.03 25.45
CA LEU A 111 8.10 41.32 24.92
C LEU A 111 6.58 41.51 24.92
N ASN A 112 5.82 40.43 24.72
CA ASN A 112 4.38 40.53 24.48
C ASN A 112 3.53 40.10 25.69
N GLU A 113 4.02 39.15 26.49
CA GLU A 113 3.25 38.54 27.59
C GLU A 113 3.77 38.89 28.98
N THR A 114 4.97 39.48 29.10
CA THR A 114 5.54 39.88 30.40
C THR A 114 5.40 41.38 30.65
N GLU A 115 4.83 41.75 31.80
CA GLU A 115 4.71 43.15 32.21
C GLU A 115 6.01 43.68 32.83
N ILE A 116 6.47 44.85 32.38
CA ILE A 116 7.74 45.46 32.83
C ILE A 116 7.75 45.72 34.36
N SER A 117 6.59 45.93 34.96
CA SER A 117 6.44 46.09 36.42
C SER A 117 6.84 44.84 37.20
N GLU A 118 6.65 43.65 36.63
CA GLU A 118 7.01 42.38 37.27
C GLU A 118 8.53 42.18 37.24
N LEU A 119 9.19 42.62 36.16
CA LEU A 119 10.65 42.61 36.05
C LEU A 119 11.32 43.66 36.95
N THR A 120 10.59 44.72 37.32
CA THR A 120 11.13 45.82 38.13
C THR A 120 11.56 45.35 39.52
N THR A 121 10.91 44.33 40.09
CA THR A 121 11.28 43.77 41.41
C THR A 121 12.64 43.07 41.38
N LEU A 122 13.02 42.46 40.25
CA LEU A 122 14.32 41.79 40.07
C LEU A 122 15.50 42.78 40.02
N PHE A 123 15.23 44.04 39.67
CA PHE A 123 16.25 45.09 39.56
C PHE A 123 16.14 46.15 40.68
N GLN A 124 15.31 45.92 41.70
CA GLN A 124 15.14 46.86 42.82
C GLN A 124 16.34 46.88 43.78
N ASP A 125 17.13 45.83 43.80
CA ASP A 125 18.37 45.80 44.58
C ASP A 125 19.47 46.58 43.85
N SER A 126 19.98 47.62 44.53
CA SER A 126 20.93 48.58 43.96
C SER A 126 22.38 48.06 43.93
N ASP A 127 22.63 46.90 44.54
CA ASP A 127 23.93 46.24 44.55
C ASP A 127 23.89 45.00 43.65
N LEU A 128 24.04 45.21 42.33
CA LEU A 128 24.28 44.12 41.38
C LEU A 128 25.71 43.57 41.59
N SER A 129 25.85 42.48 42.35
CA SER A 129 27.12 41.77 42.54
C SER A 129 27.27 40.61 41.55
N GLU A 130 28.46 40.36 41.02
CA GLU A 130 28.68 39.20 40.11
C GLU A 130 28.36 37.85 40.80
N ALA A 131 28.45 37.79 42.14
CA ALA A 131 28.19 36.57 42.92
C ALA A 131 26.72 36.11 42.93
N GLN A 132 25.76 37.02 42.77
CA GLN A 132 24.31 36.71 42.78
C GLN A 132 23.82 36.18 41.42
N PHE A 133 24.59 36.36 40.33
CA PHE A 133 24.35 35.70 39.05
C PHE A 133 24.98 34.31 38.95
N ILE A 134 26.06 34.07 39.71
CA ILE A 134 26.77 32.78 39.72
C ILE A 134 26.11 31.79 40.69
N ASP A 135 25.46 32.27 41.76
CA ASP A 135 24.86 31.45 42.82
C ASP A 135 23.32 31.46 42.80
N TYR A 136 22.70 31.67 41.64
CA TYR A 136 21.27 31.45 41.50
C TYR A 136 21.01 29.96 41.23
N THR A 137 21.05 29.16 42.30
CA THR A 137 20.50 27.81 42.26
C THR A 137 18.98 27.93 42.31
N LEU A 138 18.36 27.93 41.13
CA LEU A 138 16.91 27.84 41.02
C LEU A 138 16.50 26.46 41.57
N SER A 139 16.11 26.44 42.84
CA SER A 139 15.64 25.23 43.52
C SER A 139 14.33 24.78 42.91
N ASP A 140 14.17 23.48 42.65
CA ASP A 140 12.93 22.89 42.15
C ASP A 140 11.72 23.31 43.01
N GLU A 141 11.89 23.36 44.34
CA GLU A 141 10.87 23.84 45.29
C GLU A 141 10.38 25.29 45.01
N ALA A 142 11.29 26.19 44.64
CA ALA A 142 10.95 27.58 44.36
C ALA A 142 10.22 27.71 43.01
N LEU A 143 10.56 26.83 42.05
CA LEU A 143 9.87 26.72 40.77
C LEU A 143 8.46 26.15 40.94
N ASP A 144 8.32 25.07 41.70
CA ASP A 144 7.03 24.41 41.97
C ASP A 144 6.08 25.38 42.67
N SER A 145 6.57 26.12 43.68
CA SER A 145 5.76 27.13 44.36
C SER A 145 5.32 28.28 43.45
N PHE A 146 6.17 28.72 42.52
CA PHE A 146 5.80 29.77 41.56
C PHE A 146 4.75 29.28 40.55
N ILE A 147 4.90 28.03 40.08
CA ILE A 147 3.95 27.41 39.15
C ILE A 147 2.58 27.19 39.82
N GLU A 148 2.56 26.77 41.09
CA GLU A 148 1.33 26.55 41.86
C GLU A 148 0.56 27.87 42.07
N ASP A 149 1.26 28.96 42.37
CA ASP A 149 0.65 30.30 42.52
C ASP A 149 0.08 30.83 41.18
N LEU A 150 0.69 30.44 40.05
CA LEU A 150 0.18 30.76 38.72
C LEU A 150 -1.08 29.96 38.37
N ASP A 151 -1.12 28.67 38.70
CA ASP A 151 -2.26 27.79 38.40
C ASP A 151 -3.53 28.20 39.20
N ASP A 152 -3.33 28.69 40.43
CA ASP A 152 -4.41 29.27 41.25
C ASP A 152 -4.97 30.58 40.67
N LEU A 153 -4.15 31.39 39.98
CA LEU A 153 -4.57 32.65 39.38
C LEU A 153 -5.50 32.47 38.16
N TYR A 154 -5.41 31.32 37.48
CA TYR A 154 -6.21 30.98 36.29
C TYR A 154 -7.35 29.97 36.58
N SER A 155 -7.50 29.56 37.84
CA SER A 155 -8.50 28.58 38.27
C SER A 155 -9.84 29.19 38.75
N GLU A 156 -10.14 30.45 38.39
CA GLU A 156 -11.47 31.07 38.57
C GLU A 156 -12.20 31.37 37.24
#